data_AF-A0A950UZR9-F1
#
_entry.id   AF-A0A950UZR9-F1
#
_cell.length_a   1.000
_cell.length_b   1.000
_cell.length_c   1.000
_cell.angle_alpha   90.00
_cell.angle_beta   90.00
_cell.angle_gamma   90.00
#
_symmetry.space_group_name_H-M   'P 1'
#
loop_
_entity.id
_entity.type
_entity.pdbx_description
1 polymer ?
#
loop_
_entity_poly.entity_id
_entity_poly.type
_entity_poly.pdbx_seq_one_letter_code
_entity_poly.pdbx_strand_id
1 'polypeptide(L)'
;MRAFSLQRLFAVLAKEFIQMRRDRLTAAMVLGIPVLQLMLFCFAINLNPKNLPTAVSVDDPGRFSRSILAALVNSSYFQIVGQTNSPKEARRLLDQGKVTFVVEIPANFTRDVV
;
A
#
# COMPACT_ATOMS: atom_id res chain seq x y z
N MET A 1 41.98 6.11 -24.13
CA MET A 1 40.91 6.40 -23.16
C MET A 1 41.55 6.47 -21.79
N ARG A 2 41.49 7.61 -21.08
CA ARG A 2 42.16 7.75 -19.77
C ARG A 2 41.49 6.82 -18.76
N ALA A 3 42.24 5.87 -18.21
CA ALA A 3 41.77 4.94 -17.21
C ALA A 3 41.27 5.71 -15.97
N PHE A 4 40.16 5.26 -15.41
CA PHE A 4 39.57 5.80 -14.19
C PHE A 4 40.55 5.64 -13.02
N SER A 5 40.82 6.71 -12.27
CA SER A 5 41.71 6.68 -11.11
C SER A 5 40.91 6.74 -9.81
N LEU A 6 40.92 5.65 -9.06
CA LEU A 6 40.26 5.55 -7.74
C LEU A 6 40.83 6.54 -6.72
N GLN A 7 42.13 6.82 -6.79
CA GLN A 7 42.78 7.81 -5.93
C GLN A 7 42.22 9.22 -6.17
N ARG A 8 42.03 9.59 -7.45
CA ARG A 8 41.45 10.90 -7.81
C ARG A 8 39.98 10.98 -7.42
N LEU A 9 39.21 9.91 -7.58
CA LEU A 9 37.82 9.85 -7.11
C LEU A 9 37.75 10.10 -5.60
N PHE A 10 38.55 9.38 -4.82
CA PHE A 10 38.55 9.51 -3.36
C PHE A 10 39.00 10.91 -2.91
N ALA A 11 39.98 11.52 -3.58
CA ALA A 11 40.40 12.89 -3.31
C ALA A 11 39.29 13.91 -3.56
N VAL A 12 38.50 13.74 -4.62
CA VAL A 12 37.33 14.59 -4.91
C VAL A 12 36.23 14.36 -3.87
N LEU A 13 35.90 13.11 -3.55
CA LEU A 13 34.91 12.79 -2.52
C LEU A 13 35.27 13.38 -1.16
N ALA A 14 36.53 13.26 -0.74
CA ALA A 14 37.01 13.83 0.51
C ALA A 14 36.87 15.37 0.52
N LYS A 15 37.22 16.03 -0.60
CA LYS A 15 37.06 17.48 -0.75
C LYS A 15 35.58 17.89 -0.62
N GLU A 16 34.69 17.25 -1.35
CA GLU A 16 33.26 17.57 -1.34
C GLU A 16 32.64 17.28 0.03
N PHE A 17 33.06 16.21 0.71
CA PHE A 17 32.59 15.90 2.06
C PHE A 17 33.00 16.97 3.09
N ILE A 18 34.25 17.43 3.04
CA ILE A 18 34.74 18.52 3.91
C ILE A 18 33.97 19.81 3.61
N GLN A 19 33.72 20.11 2.33
CA GLN A 19 32.96 21.28 1.90
C GLN A 19 31.51 21.23 2.40
N MET A 20 30.84 20.09 2.25
CA MET A 20 29.47 19.87 2.73
C MET A 20 29.39 19.95 4.26
N ARG A 21 30.38 19.43 4.99
CA ARG A 21 30.43 19.55 6.45
C ARG A 21 30.58 20.99 6.95
N ARG A 22 31.22 21.87 6.18
CA ARG A 22 31.39 23.28 6.55
C ARG A 22 30.13 24.10 6.25
N ASP A 23 29.37 23.70 5.25
CA ASP A 23 28.06 24.26 4.96
C ASP A 23 26.97 23.62 5.86
N ARG A 24 26.78 24.22 7.04
CA ARG A 24 25.82 23.74 8.05
C ARG A 24 24.37 23.75 7.54
N LEU A 25 24.01 24.66 6.64
CA LEU A 25 22.64 24.74 6.12
C LEU A 25 22.38 23.55 5.18
N THR A 26 23.30 23.31 4.24
CA THR A 26 23.20 22.15 3.33
C THR A 26 23.22 20.83 4.11
N ALA A 27 24.12 20.69 5.10
CA ALA A 27 24.15 19.50 5.95
C ALA A 27 22.83 19.30 6.74
N ALA A 28 22.24 20.39 7.25
CA ALA A 28 20.96 20.34 7.95
C ALA A 28 19.80 19.98 7.01
N MET A 29 19.80 20.41 5.76
CA MET A 29 18.74 20.04 4.79
C MET A 29 18.85 18.57 4.37
N VAL A 30 20.07 18.09 4.09
CA VAL A 30 20.33 16.70 3.68
C VAL A 30 19.87 15.69 4.74
N LEU A 31 20.02 16.01 6.02
CA LEU A 31 19.52 15.16 7.12
C LEU A 31 18.10 15.51 7.56
N GLY A 32 17.80 16.81 7.65
CA GLY A 32 16.55 17.32 8.20
C GLY A 32 15.34 17.05 7.32
N ILE A 33 15.46 17.20 6.00
CA ILE A 33 14.34 16.91 5.08
C ILE A 33 13.94 15.43 5.18
N PRO A 34 14.85 14.45 5.05
CA PRO A 34 14.48 13.04 5.23
C PRO A 34 13.93 12.71 6.62
N VAL A 35 14.49 13.27 7.69
CA VAL A 35 13.98 13.05 9.06
C VAL A 35 12.55 13.58 9.19
N LEU A 36 12.28 14.79 8.69
CA LEU A 36 10.96 15.37 8.68
C LEU A 36 9.98 14.54 7.82
N GLN A 37 10.41 14.06 6.67
CA GLN A 37 9.63 13.14 5.84
C GLN A 37 9.29 11.85 6.59
N LEU A 38 10.25 11.22 7.25
CA LEU A 38 10.02 10.02 8.06
C LEU A 38 9.05 10.29 9.19
N MET A 39 9.16 11.43 9.88
CA MET A 39 8.21 11.82 10.92
C MET A 39 6.81 11.98 10.32
N LEU A 40 6.66 12.77 9.25
CA LEU A 40 5.37 12.97 8.59
C LEU A 40 4.75 11.63 8.16
N PHE A 41 5.53 10.74 7.55
CA PHE A 41 5.03 9.41 7.18
C PHE A 41 4.72 8.53 8.39
N CYS A 42 5.50 8.60 9.46
CA CYS A 42 5.21 7.85 10.69
C CYS A 42 3.89 8.28 11.33
N PHE A 43 3.50 9.55 11.20
CA PHE A 43 2.19 10.05 11.66
C PHE A 43 1.07 9.89 10.63
N ALA A 44 1.37 9.95 9.33
CA ALA A 44 0.38 9.89 8.26
C ALA A 44 0.02 8.45 7.84
N ILE A 45 0.94 7.49 7.99
CA ILE A 45 0.67 6.08 7.67
C ILE A 45 -0.23 5.50 8.75
N ASN A 46 -1.45 5.12 8.35
CA ASN A 46 -2.34 4.35 9.20
C ASN A 46 -1.95 2.86 9.12
N LEU A 47 -1.39 2.32 10.21
CA LEU A 47 -1.00 0.91 10.33
C LEU A 47 -2.20 -0.05 10.47
N ASN A 48 -3.40 0.48 10.74
CA ASN A 48 -4.64 -0.29 10.88
C ASN A 48 -5.76 0.36 10.06
N PRO A 49 -5.75 0.19 8.72
CA PRO A 49 -6.75 0.80 7.86
C PRO A 49 -8.13 0.18 8.14
N LYS A 50 -9.07 0.99 8.63
CA LYS A 50 -10.47 0.62 8.81
C LYS A 50 -11.31 1.25 7.71
N ASN A 51 -12.50 0.70 7.48
CA ASN A 51 -13.46 1.17 6.48
C ASN A 51 -12.92 1.14 5.04
N LEU A 52 -12.23 0.05 4.67
CA LEU A 52 -11.73 -0.15 3.32
C LEU A 52 -12.91 -0.40 2.36
N PRO A 53 -13.16 0.49 1.38
CA PRO A 53 -14.26 0.31 0.43
C PRO A 53 -14.07 -0.99 -0.35
N THR A 54 -15.02 -1.90 -0.21
CA THR A 54 -14.95 -3.27 -0.71
C THR A 54 -16.19 -3.59 -1.52
N ALA A 55 -16.00 -4.10 -2.74
CA ALA A 55 -17.08 -4.71 -3.52
C ALA A 55 -17.11 -6.22 -3.28
N VAL A 56 -18.29 -6.82 -3.29
CA VAL A 56 -18.44 -8.26 -3.09
C VAL A 56 -19.21 -8.86 -4.26
N SER A 57 -18.69 -9.94 -4.84
CA SER A 57 -19.40 -10.79 -5.80
C SER A 57 -19.69 -12.14 -5.16
N VAL A 58 -20.97 -12.53 -5.12
CA VAL A 58 -21.41 -13.78 -4.50
C VAL A 58 -22.17 -14.61 -5.52
N ASP A 59 -21.52 -15.66 -6.02
CA ASP A 59 -22.12 -16.58 -6.99
C ASP A 59 -22.77 -17.80 -6.31
N ASP A 60 -22.45 -18.04 -5.03
CA ASP A 60 -23.09 -19.04 -4.17
C ASP A 60 -23.65 -18.39 -2.88
N PRO A 61 -24.98 -18.23 -2.74
CA PRO A 61 -25.61 -17.58 -1.58
C PRO A 61 -25.77 -18.49 -0.34
N GLY A 62 -25.02 -19.60 -0.26
CA GLY A 62 -25.03 -20.57 0.85
C GLY A 62 -24.68 -20.00 2.23
N ARG A 63 -24.84 -20.84 3.28
CA ARG A 63 -24.64 -20.46 4.69
C ARG A 63 -23.21 -19.98 4.96
N PHE A 64 -22.22 -20.64 4.37
CA PHE A 64 -20.82 -20.28 4.54
C PHE A 64 -20.51 -18.90 3.97
N SER A 65 -20.96 -18.62 2.75
CA SER A 65 -20.81 -17.30 2.10
C SER A 65 -21.37 -16.17 2.97
N ARG A 66 -22.57 -16.35 3.54
CA ARG A 66 -23.20 -15.38 4.44
C ARG A 66 -22.41 -15.20 5.74
N SER A 67 -21.91 -16.29 6.32
CA SER A 67 -21.13 -16.22 7.56
C SER A 67 -19.79 -15.51 7.37
N ILE A 68 -19.09 -15.75 6.25
CA ILE A 68 -17.85 -15.06 5.89
C ILE A 68 -18.11 -13.57 5.67
N LEU A 69 -19.17 -13.24 4.93
CA LEU A 69 -19.55 -11.85 4.69
C LEU A 69 -19.85 -11.12 6.01
N ALA A 70 -20.59 -11.76 6.92
CA ALA A 70 -20.87 -11.21 8.24
C ALA A 70 -19.60 -11.01 9.08
N ALA A 71 -18.65 -11.96 9.02
CA ALA A 71 -17.37 -11.84 9.70
C ALA A 71 -16.52 -10.68 9.15
N LEU A 72 -16.50 -10.49 7.81
CA LEU A 72 -15.79 -9.38 7.16
C LEU A 72 -16.34 -8.02 7.60
N VAL A 73 -17.67 -7.87 7.65
CA VAL A 73 -18.32 -6.64 8.14
C VAL A 73 -18.02 -6.41 9.62
N ASN A 74 -18.12 -7.45 10.45
CA ASN A 74 -17.87 -7.36 11.90
C ASN A 74 -16.42 -6.94 12.21
N SER A 75 -15.46 -7.38 11.39
CA SER A 75 -14.04 -7.03 11.55
C SER A 75 -13.75 -5.52 11.51
N SER A 76 -14.66 -4.69 10.97
CA SER A 76 -14.50 -3.23 10.77
C SER A 76 -13.37 -2.82 9.83
N TYR A 77 -12.63 -3.78 9.26
CA TYR A 77 -11.62 -3.52 8.24
C TYR A 77 -12.26 -3.23 6.88
N PHE A 78 -13.30 -3.98 6.53
CA PHE A 78 -13.97 -3.88 5.24
C PHE A 78 -15.29 -3.13 5.36
N GLN A 79 -15.46 -2.13 4.50
CA GLN A 79 -16.73 -1.45 4.29
C GLN A 79 -17.34 -1.96 2.99
N ILE A 80 -18.40 -2.77 3.06
CA ILE A 80 -19.08 -3.26 1.87
C ILE A 80 -19.87 -2.10 1.26
N VAL A 81 -19.41 -1.59 0.13
CA VAL A 81 -20.03 -0.45 -0.57
C VAL A 81 -20.87 -0.87 -1.78
N GLY A 82 -20.80 -2.14 -2.17
CA GLY A 82 -21.62 -2.69 -3.25
C GLY A 82 -21.56 -4.22 -3.31
N GLN A 83 -22.71 -4.84 -3.61
CA GLN A 83 -22.79 -6.24 -4.00
C GLN A 83 -23.06 -6.31 -5.50
N THR A 84 -22.26 -7.09 -6.21
CA THR A 84 -22.39 -7.29 -7.66
C THR A 84 -22.71 -8.75 -7.94
N ASN A 85 -23.57 -9.02 -8.92
CA ASN A 85 -23.86 -10.39 -9.35
C ASN A 85 -22.91 -10.85 -10.47
N SER A 86 -21.77 -10.16 -10.64
CA SER A 86 -20.78 -10.48 -11.66
C SER A 86 -19.37 -10.13 -11.18
N PRO A 87 -18.44 -11.09 -11.16
CA PRO A 87 -17.03 -10.82 -10.86
C PRO A 87 -16.41 -9.74 -11.74
N LYS A 88 -16.84 -9.66 -13.01
CA LYS A 88 -16.38 -8.65 -13.97
C LYS A 88 -16.77 -7.25 -13.55
N GLU A 89 -17.96 -7.08 -12.96
CA GLU A 89 -18.41 -5.78 -12.49
C GLU A 89 -17.67 -5.35 -11.23
N ALA A 90 -17.47 -6.26 -10.27
CA ALA A 90 -16.65 -5.98 -9.09
C ALA A 90 -15.22 -5.59 -9.49
N ARG A 91 -14.61 -6.30 -10.46
CA ARG A 91 -13.29 -5.98 -10.98
C ARG A 91 -13.25 -4.60 -11.65
N ARG A 92 -14.29 -4.24 -12.41
CA ARG A 92 -14.41 -2.91 -13.02
C ARG A 92 -14.46 -1.80 -11.96
N LEU A 93 -15.11 -2.01 -10.82
CA LEU A 93 -15.13 -1.04 -9.72
C LEU A 93 -13.74 -0.85 -9.10
N LEU A 94 -12.95 -1.92 -9.01
CA LEU A 94 -11.56 -1.88 -8.56
C LEU A 94 -10.69 -1.10 -9.56
N ASP A 95 -10.81 -1.41 -10.85
CA ASP A 95 -10.04 -0.75 -11.92
C ASP A 95 -10.38 0.75 -12.03
N GLN A 96 -11.63 1.14 -11.72
CA GLN A 96 -12.07 2.54 -11.66
C GLN A 96 -11.66 3.27 -10.36
N GLY A 97 -11.05 2.57 -9.39
CA GLY A 97 -10.71 3.12 -8.08
C GLY A 97 -11.92 3.47 -7.20
N LYS A 98 -13.12 2.96 -7.54
CA LYS A 98 -14.34 3.14 -6.73
C LYS A 98 -14.31 2.29 -5.47
N VAL A 99 -13.57 1.18 -5.51
CA VAL A 99 -13.29 0.31 -4.36
C VAL A 99 -11.80 0.02 -4.30
N THR A 100 -11.29 -0.28 -3.11
CA THR A 100 -9.89 -0.68 -2.90
C THR A 100 -9.74 -2.20 -2.87
N PHE A 101 -10.81 -2.92 -2.53
CA PHE A 101 -10.81 -4.39 -2.44
C PHE A 101 -12.02 -5.00 -3.14
N VAL A 102 -11.84 -6.24 -3.60
CA VAL A 102 -12.90 -7.10 -4.14
C VAL A 102 -12.84 -8.44 -3.43
N VAL A 103 -13.99 -8.89 -2.93
CA VAL A 103 -14.18 -10.24 -2.40
C VAL A 103 -15.05 -11.01 -3.37
N GLU A 104 -14.52 -12.09 -3.94
CA GLU A 104 -15.23 -12.97 -4.86
C GLU A 104 -15.47 -14.31 -4.20
N ILE A 105 -16.74 -14.70 -4.09
CA ILE A 105 -17.16 -16.01 -3.62
C ILE A 105 -17.64 -16.80 -4.85
N PRO A 106 -16.86 -17.80 -5.31
CA PRO A 106 -17.15 -18.50 -6.55
C PRO A 106 -18.39 -19.41 -6.42
N ALA A 107 -18.93 -19.81 -7.57
CA ALA A 107 -19.96 -20.85 -7.62
C ALA A 107 -19.44 -22.16 -7.01
N ASN A 108 -20.29 -22.88 -6.28
CA ASN A 108 -19.98 -24.11 -5.53
C ASN A 108 -19.05 -23.95 -4.31
N PHE A 109 -18.76 -22.73 -3.86
CA PHE A 109 -17.94 -22.50 -2.67
C PHE A 109 -18.41 -23.32 -1.45
N THR A 110 -19.71 -23.38 -1.18
CA THR A 110 -20.28 -24.17 -0.08
C THR A 110 -20.02 -25.67 -0.23
N ARG A 111 -19.99 -26.18 -1.47
CA ARG A 111 -19.73 -27.59 -1.76
C ARG A 111 -18.26 -27.94 -1.61
N ASP A 112 -17.37 -27.04 -1.99
CA ASP A 112 -15.92 -27.32 -1.99
C ASP A 112 -15.28 -27.18 -0.60
N VAL A 113 -15.95 -26.47 0.32
CA VAL A 113 -15.50 -26.26 1.71
C VAL A 113 -16.01 -27.35 2.66
N VAL A 114 -17.00 -28.16 2.26
CA VAL A 114 -17.63 -29.21 3.07
C VAL A 114 -17.18 -30.59 2.67
#